data_AF-A0AA96VZV5-F1
#
_entry.id   AF-A0AA96VZV5-F1
#
_cell.length_a   1.000
_cell.length_b   1.000
_cell.length_c   1.000
_cell.angle_alpha   90.00
_cell.angle_beta   90.00
_cell.angle_gamma   90.00
#
_symmetry.space_group_name_H-M   'P 1'
#
loop_
_entity.id
_entity.type
_entity.pdbx_description
1 polymer ?
#
loop_
_entity_poly.entity_id
_entity_poly.type
_entity_poly.pdbx_seq_one_letter_code
_entity_poly.pdbx_strand_id
1 'polypeptide(L)'
;MVFGQWAEAADGGRRPSGIVEPEPEPAVVTHGAGGMRLIPDREEGMGAEVLTPEYRQIMEIVAKAWWPVMAKDIALALGRENTPAKVEPVRGQLRKLSDRGWLTRTGSGRYLPR
;
A
#
# COMPACT_ATOMS: atom_id res chain seq x y z
N MET A 1 -7.74 21.72 21.27
CA MET A 1 -6.64 20.78 21.54
C MET A 1 -5.47 21.22 20.68
N VAL A 2 -4.41 21.67 21.35
CA VAL A 2 -3.22 22.29 20.77
C VAL A 2 -2.12 21.21 20.69
N PHE A 3 -1.38 21.18 19.60
CA PHE A 3 -0.04 20.58 19.52
C PHE A 3 0.78 21.66 18.80
N GLY A 4 1.75 22.36 19.38
CA GLY A 4 2.71 21.96 20.41
C GLY A 4 4.10 22.14 19.81
N GLN A 5 4.59 23.38 19.87
CA GLN A 5 5.87 23.91 19.39
C GLN A 5 7.11 23.24 20.01
N TRP A 6 8.09 22.82 19.20
CA TRP A 6 9.54 22.66 19.48
C TRP A 6 10.24 22.45 18.11
N ALA A 7 11.39 23.01 17.72
CA ALA A 7 12.31 24.00 18.25
C ALA A 7 13.14 24.55 17.06
N GLU A 8 13.56 25.80 17.13
CA GLU A 8 14.47 26.48 16.20
C GLU A 8 15.90 26.53 16.76
N ALA A 9 16.87 26.72 15.85
CA ALA A 9 18.32 26.94 15.96
C ALA A 9 19.17 25.72 15.53
N ALA A 10 20.19 25.83 14.68
CA ALA A 10 21.03 26.97 14.35
C ALA A 10 21.59 26.96 12.90
N ASP A 11 22.06 28.15 12.55
CA ASP A 11 22.75 28.64 11.35
C ASP A 11 23.97 27.81 10.88
N GLY A 12 24.26 27.89 9.57
CA GLY A 12 25.52 27.41 9.00
C GLY A 12 25.48 27.19 7.49
N GLY A 13 25.39 28.25 6.71
CA GLY A 13 25.33 28.18 5.25
C GLY A 13 26.58 27.61 4.57
N ARG A 14 26.38 26.79 3.54
CA ARG A 14 27.09 26.80 2.23
C ARG A 14 26.48 25.76 1.29
N ARG A 15 25.82 26.21 0.22
CA ARG A 15 25.62 25.47 -1.05
C ARG A 15 26.67 25.99 -2.06
N PRO A 16 27.01 25.31 -3.18
CA PRO A 16 26.16 24.37 -3.92
C PRO A 16 26.85 23.13 -4.56
N SER A 17 26.00 22.31 -5.18
CA SER A 17 26.24 21.38 -6.29
C SER A 17 27.10 20.13 -6.05
N GLY A 18 26.39 19.03 -5.82
CA GLY A 18 26.75 17.71 -6.33
C GLY A 18 25.45 17.04 -6.76
N ILE A 19 25.29 16.79 -8.05
CA ILE A 19 24.27 15.90 -8.58
C ILE A 19 24.53 14.53 -7.93
N VAL A 20 23.65 14.11 -7.02
CA VAL A 20 23.56 12.73 -6.56
C VAL A 20 22.10 12.35 -6.69
N GLU A 21 21.86 11.41 -7.60
CA GLU A 21 20.65 10.60 -7.73
C GLU A 21 19.98 10.37 -6.38
N PRO A 22 18.63 10.46 -6.28
CA PRO A 22 17.96 10.05 -5.06
C PRO A 22 18.33 8.59 -4.78
N GLU A 23 19.02 8.39 -3.67
CA GLU A 23 19.29 7.11 -3.04
C GLU A 23 18.01 6.26 -3.10
N PRO A 24 18.03 5.06 -3.69
CA PRO A 24 16.83 4.26 -3.78
C PRO A 24 16.39 3.91 -2.35
N GLU A 25 15.27 4.52 -1.90
CA GLU A 25 14.56 4.06 -0.71
C GLU A 25 14.48 2.53 -0.81
N PRO A 26 14.81 1.78 0.26
CA PRO A 26 15.01 0.35 0.17
C PRO A 26 13.76 -0.26 -0.44
N ALA A 27 13.90 -0.73 -1.68
CA ALA A 27 13.04 -1.73 -2.25
C ALA A 27 13.21 -2.95 -1.35
N VAL A 28 12.43 -3.03 -0.28
CA VAL A 28 12.16 -4.28 0.41
C VAL A 28 11.24 -5.10 -0.49
N VAL A 29 11.81 -5.52 -1.62
CA VAL A 29 11.36 -6.61 -2.43
C VAL A 29 12.51 -7.61 -2.44
N THR A 30 12.59 -8.43 -1.40
CA THR A 30 13.22 -9.76 -1.32
C THR A 30 13.17 -10.15 0.16
N HIS A 31 12.71 -11.33 0.58
CA HIS A 31 13.25 -12.68 0.40
C HIS A 31 12.07 -13.68 0.48
N GLY A 32 12.02 -14.87 -0.12
CA GLY A 32 13.04 -15.81 -0.53
C GLY A 32 12.65 -17.20 0.03
N ALA A 33 12.85 -18.26 -0.77
CA ALA A 33 12.71 -19.70 -0.47
C ALA A 33 11.30 -20.33 -0.52
N GLY A 34 11.01 -20.98 -1.66
CA GLY A 34 10.12 -22.14 -1.74
C GLY A 34 8.78 -21.90 -2.44
N GLY A 35 8.76 -21.77 -3.78
CA GLY A 35 7.64 -22.13 -4.67
C GLY A 35 6.22 -21.57 -4.41
N MET A 36 5.98 -20.83 -3.34
CA MET A 36 4.65 -20.43 -2.88
C MET A 36 4.36 -19.03 -3.37
N ARG A 37 3.32 -18.92 -4.19
CA ARG A 37 2.82 -17.65 -4.68
C ARG A 37 2.31 -16.83 -3.48
N LEU A 38 2.85 -15.62 -3.30
CA LEU A 38 2.45 -14.70 -2.20
C LEU A 38 0.95 -14.39 -2.18
N ILE A 39 0.29 -14.52 -3.35
CA ILE A 39 -1.15 -14.43 -3.50
C ILE A 39 -1.60 -15.67 -4.29
N PRO A 40 -2.14 -16.71 -3.63
CA PRO A 40 -2.81 -17.82 -4.32
C PRO A 40 -4.02 -17.31 -5.10
N ASP A 41 -4.49 -18.08 -6.09
CA ASP A 41 -5.81 -17.82 -6.68
C ASP A 41 -6.89 -18.12 -5.64
N ARG A 42 -7.92 -17.28 -5.55
CA ARG A 42 -9.02 -17.46 -4.59
C ARG A 42 -9.90 -18.63 -5.02
N GLU A 43 -10.10 -19.58 -4.12
CA GLU A 43 -11.11 -20.64 -4.24
C GLU A 43 -12.32 -20.36 -3.34
N GLU A 44 -13.45 -21.00 -3.65
CA GLU A 44 -14.67 -20.88 -2.83
C GLU A 44 -14.41 -21.43 -1.42
N GLY A 45 -14.86 -20.69 -0.39
CA GLY A 45 -14.60 -21.02 1.01
C GLY A 45 -13.21 -20.61 1.53
N MET A 46 -12.33 -20.06 0.69
CA MET A 46 -11.02 -19.55 1.12
C MET A 46 -11.15 -18.13 1.71
N GLY A 47 -10.74 -17.98 2.97
CA GLY A 47 -10.68 -16.68 3.63
C GLY A 47 -9.33 -15.98 3.45
N ALA A 48 -9.26 -14.70 3.81
CA ALA A 48 -8.05 -13.88 3.66
C ALA A 48 -6.88 -14.39 4.52
N GLU A 49 -7.12 -15.21 5.54
CA GLU A 49 -6.12 -15.76 6.47
C GLU A 49 -4.94 -16.46 5.79
N VAL A 50 -5.14 -16.98 4.56
CA VAL A 50 -4.12 -17.65 3.73
C VAL A 50 -3.14 -16.69 3.06
N LEU A 51 -3.50 -15.40 2.98
CA LEU A 51 -2.67 -14.35 2.40
C LEU A 51 -1.57 -13.94 3.38
N THR A 52 -0.51 -13.33 2.87
CA THR A 52 0.49 -12.70 3.74
C THR A 52 -0.14 -11.57 4.56
N PRO A 53 0.42 -11.24 5.76
CA PRO A 53 -0.17 -10.26 6.66
C PRO A 53 -0.50 -8.91 6.01
N GLU A 54 0.35 -8.45 5.08
CA GLU A 54 0.13 -7.20 4.34
C GLU A 54 -1.15 -7.25 3.50
N TYR A 55 -1.35 -8.31 2.71
CA TYR A 55 -2.55 -8.44 1.89
C TYR A 55 -3.80 -8.69 2.75
N ARG A 56 -3.67 -9.36 3.91
CA ARG A 56 -4.78 -9.51 4.87
C ARG A 56 -5.26 -8.16 5.37
N GLN A 57 -4.34 -7.28 5.78
CA GLN A 57 -4.69 -5.95 6.23
C GLN A 57 -5.44 -5.16 5.14
N ILE A 58 -5.01 -5.26 3.88
CA ILE A 58 -5.74 -4.65 2.75
C ILE A 58 -7.15 -5.24 2.62
N MET A 59 -7.29 -6.57 2.65
CA MET A 59 -8.59 -7.24 2.56
C MET A 59 -9.53 -6.82 3.69
N GLU A 60 -9.02 -6.69 4.93
CA GLU A 60 -9.80 -6.22 6.06
C GLU A 60 -10.31 -4.79 5.88
N ILE A 61 -9.47 -3.88 5.38
CA ILE A 61 -9.88 -2.49 5.12
C ILE A 61 -10.99 -2.47 4.06
N VAL A 62 -10.83 -3.24 2.97
CA VAL A 62 -11.83 -3.32 1.91
C VAL A 62 -13.14 -3.94 2.42
N ALA A 63 -13.07 -4.99 3.25
CA ALA A 63 -14.24 -5.66 3.81
C ALA A 63 -15.00 -4.80 4.84
N LYS A 64 -14.30 -3.91 5.56
CA LYS A 64 -14.90 -2.96 6.51
C LYS A 64 -15.52 -1.74 5.82
N ALA A 65 -15.26 -1.53 4.53
CA ALA A 65 -15.78 -0.40 3.79
C ALA A 65 -17.24 -0.61 3.37
N TRP A 66 -18.07 0.42 3.55
CA TRP A 66 -19.50 0.38 3.18
C TRP A 66 -19.76 0.57 1.68
N TRP A 67 -18.74 1.01 0.94
CA TRP A 67 -18.80 1.30 -0.50
C TRP A 67 -17.52 0.85 -1.20
N PRO A 68 -17.54 0.69 -2.55
CA PRO A 68 -16.34 0.39 -3.31
C PRO A 68 -15.23 1.42 -3.04
N VAL A 69 -14.03 0.95 -2.71
CA VAL A 69 -12.90 1.80 -2.27
C VAL A 69 -11.88 2.03 -3.38
N MET A 70 -11.21 3.18 -3.37
CA MET A 70 -10.09 3.47 -4.27
C MET A 70 -8.75 3.17 -3.60
N ALA A 71 -7.70 2.99 -4.41
CA ALA A 71 -6.34 2.76 -3.90
C ALA A 71 -5.85 3.85 -2.93
N LYS A 72 -6.27 5.11 -3.15
CA LYS A 72 -5.93 6.22 -2.25
C LYS A 72 -6.58 6.08 -0.86
N ASP A 73 -7.81 5.55 -0.81
CA ASP A 73 -8.54 5.38 0.46
C ASP A 73 -7.87 4.26 1.28
N ILE A 74 -7.42 3.20 0.60
CA ILE A 74 -6.62 2.13 1.22
C ILE A 74 -5.27 2.66 1.68
N ALA A 75 -4.57 3.46 0.89
CA ALA A 75 -3.29 4.06 1.29
C ALA A 75 -3.44 4.89 2.57
N LEU A 76 -4.47 5.73 2.65
CA LEU A 76 -4.79 6.51 3.85
C LEU A 76 -5.13 5.62 5.05
N ALA A 77 -5.91 4.56 4.86
CA ALA A 77 -6.24 3.61 5.92
C ALA A 77 -5.03 2.79 6.41
N LEU A 78 -4.01 2.62 5.56
CA LEU A 78 -2.71 2.05 5.93
C LEU A 78 -1.78 3.08 6.63
N GLY A 79 -2.24 4.31 6.87
CA GLY A 79 -1.44 5.38 7.47
C GLY A 79 -0.42 6.00 6.51
N ARG A 80 -0.58 5.81 5.19
CA ARG A 80 0.30 6.39 4.18
C ARG A 80 -0.23 7.75 3.71
N GLU A 81 0.67 8.58 3.23
CA GLU A 81 0.31 9.86 2.62
C GLU A 81 -0.49 9.70 1.32
N ASN A 82 -1.34 10.67 1.01
CA ASN A 82 -2.05 10.75 -0.26
C ASN A 82 -1.16 11.37 -1.36
N THR A 83 -0.05 10.72 -1.67
CA THR A 83 0.84 11.09 -2.77
C THR A 83 0.91 9.95 -3.79
N PRO A 84 1.12 10.25 -5.09
CA PRO A 84 1.23 9.22 -6.12
C PRO A 84 2.26 8.13 -5.77
N ALA A 85 3.40 8.53 -5.20
CA ALA A 85 4.46 7.61 -4.78
C ALA A 85 4.00 6.55 -3.76
N LYS A 86 3.04 6.89 -2.87
CA LYS A 86 2.51 5.94 -1.87
C LYS A 86 1.23 5.25 -2.33
N VAL A 87 0.47 5.84 -3.25
CA VAL A 87 -0.81 5.30 -3.77
C VAL A 87 -0.62 4.29 -4.90
N GLU A 88 0.31 4.52 -5.84
CA GLU A 88 0.52 3.61 -6.98
C GLU A 88 0.91 2.19 -6.56
N PRO A 89 1.80 1.98 -5.57
CA PRO A 89 2.11 0.63 -5.07
C PRO A 89 0.88 -0.10 -4.54
N VAL A 90 0.03 0.59 -3.77
CA VAL A 90 -1.24 0.04 -3.25
C VAL A 90 -2.18 -0.35 -4.40
N ARG A 91 -2.25 0.46 -5.45
CA ARG A 91 -3.04 0.13 -6.64
C ARG A 91 -2.53 -1.14 -7.32
N GLY A 92 -1.21 -1.32 -7.41
CA GLY A 92 -0.60 -2.55 -7.91
C GLY A 92 -0.98 -3.78 -7.08
N GLN A 93 -0.98 -3.65 -5.75
CA GLN A 93 -1.41 -4.72 -4.83
C GLN A 93 -2.88 -5.08 -5.01
N LEU A 94 -3.77 -4.08 -5.06
CA LEU A 94 -5.21 -4.27 -5.27
C LEU A 94 -5.51 -4.90 -6.62
N ARG A 95 -4.78 -4.50 -7.67
CA ARG A 95 -4.89 -5.12 -9.00
C ARG A 95 -4.49 -6.59 -8.94
N LYS A 96 -3.37 -6.92 -8.31
CA LYS A 96 -2.92 -8.32 -8.16
C LYS A 96 -3.95 -9.17 -7.41
N LEU A 97 -4.53 -8.66 -6.32
CA LEU A 97 -5.61 -9.33 -5.60
C LEU A 97 -6.84 -9.53 -6.49
N SER A 98 -7.21 -8.53 -7.28
CA SER A 98 -8.34 -8.63 -8.20
C SER A 98 -8.12 -9.66 -9.30
N ASP A 99 -6.93 -9.66 -9.90
CA ASP A 99 -6.53 -10.62 -10.94
C ASP A 99 -6.52 -12.06 -10.42
N ARG A 100 -6.34 -12.25 -9.10
CA ARG A 100 -6.39 -13.55 -8.41
C ARG A 100 -7.77 -13.89 -7.86
N GLY A 101 -8.77 -13.06 -8.13
CA GLY A 101 -10.15 -13.29 -7.72
C GLY A 101 -10.45 -12.98 -6.25
N TRP A 102 -9.54 -12.33 -5.51
CA TRP A 102 -9.80 -11.91 -4.13
C TRP A 102 -10.71 -10.69 -4.04
N LEU A 103 -10.59 -9.79 -5.01
CA LEU A 103 -11.36 -8.56 -5.10
C LEU A 103 -12.06 -8.44 -6.44
N THR A 104 -13.17 -7.72 -6.47
CA THR A 104 -13.82 -7.28 -7.71
C THR A 104 -13.38 -5.86 -8.01
N ARG A 105 -12.78 -5.64 -9.19
CA ARG A 105 -12.47 -4.30 -9.71
C ARG A 105 -13.61 -3.80 -10.59
N THR A 106 -14.23 -2.70 -10.20
CA THR A 106 -15.26 -2.02 -10.99
C THR A 106 -14.65 -1.32 -12.22
N GLY A 107 -15.47 -1.02 -13.23
CA GLY A 107 -15.05 -0.20 -14.39
C GLY A 107 -14.53 1.19 -14.01
N SER A 108 -14.92 1.70 -12.83
CA SER A 108 -14.43 2.98 -12.28
C SER A 108 -13.09 2.89 -11.53
N GLY A 109 -12.46 1.71 -11.48
CA GLY A 109 -11.19 1.51 -10.77
C GLY A 109 -11.32 1.42 -9.24
N ARG A 110 -12.55 1.22 -8.73
CA ARG A 110 -12.82 0.93 -7.32
C ARG A 110 -12.85 -0.57 -7.06
N TYR A 111 -12.60 -0.97 -5.83
CA TYR A 111 -12.46 -2.36 -5.41
C TYR A 111 -13.52 -2.73 -4.36
N LEU A 112 -14.00 -3.97 -4.45
CA LEU A 112 -14.98 -4.58 -3.57
C LEU A 112 -14.49 -5.97 -3.16
N PRO A 113 -14.84 -6.46 -1.95
CA PRO A 113 -14.61 -7.87 -1.62
C PRO A 113 -15.40 -8.77 -2.60
N ARG A 114 -14.88 -9.96 -2.88
CA ARG A 114 -15.56 -10.99 -3.68
C ARG A 114 -16.14 -12.08 -2.79
#